data_AF-A0A9X1M6F7-F1
#
_entry.id   AF-A0A9X1M6F7-F1
#
_cell.length_a   1.000
_cell.length_b   1.000
_cell.length_c   1.000
_cell.angle_alpha   90.00
_cell.angle_beta   90.00
_cell.angle_gamma   90.00
#
_symmetry.space_group_name_H-M   'P 1'
#
loop_
_entity.id
_entity.type
_entity.pdbx_description
1 polymer ?
#
loop_
_entity_poly.entity_id
_entity_poly.type
_entity_poly.pdbx_seq_one_letter_code
_entity_poly.pdbx_strand_id
1 'polypeptide(L)'
;MDIVDFLVTRFQEDISEARKLLASSNVSLSDRWYEERLLKECETKLMLIEIIGGARRHALSRMVLEEDDDEDPRFREELEWTRLALSALAAVHEDHPDFQDGWRLTQESP
;
A
#
# COMPACT_ATOMS: atom_id res chain seq x y z
N MET A 1 -4.92 -0.81 14.25
CA MET A 1 -4.56 -1.24 12.89
C MET A 1 -3.79 -0.11 12.25
N ASP A 2 -2.61 -0.37 11.70
CA ASP A 2 -1.86 0.62 10.92
C ASP A 2 -2.27 0.59 9.43
N ILE A 3 -1.77 1.54 8.64
CA ILE A 3 -2.10 1.65 7.21
C ILE A 3 -1.65 0.43 6.39
N VAL A 4 -0.55 -0.22 6.79
CA VAL A 4 -0.03 -1.40 6.10
C VAL A 4 -0.91 -2.60 6.39
N ASP A 5 -1.24 -2.84 7.66
CA ASP A 5 -2.17 -3.88 8.08
C ASP A 5 -3.52 -3.73 7.36
N PHE A 6 -4.04 -2.50 7.29
CA PHE A 6 -5.28 -2.18 6.58
C PHE A 6 -5.20 -2.56 5.10
N LEU A 7 -4.17 -2.07 4.38
CA LEU A 7 -4.00 -2.35 2.95
C LEU A 7 -3.79 -3.84 2.67
N VAL A 8 -2.96 -4.52 3.47
CA VAL A 8 -2.72 -5.96 3.33
C VAL A 8 -4.03 -6.73 3.54
N THR A 9 -4.81 -6.37 4.56
CA THR A 9 -6.10 -7.01 4.81
C THR A 9 -7.05 -6.85 3.62
N ARG A 10 -7.20 -5.62 3.09
CA ARG A 10 -8.07 -5.34 1.95
C ARG A 10 -7.65 -6.10 0.69
N PHE A 11 -6.35 -6.08 0.35
CA PHE A 11 -5.87 -6.77 -0.85
C PHE A 11 -5.96 -8.30 -0.71
N GLN A 12 -5.79 -8.86 0.49
CA GLN A 12 -5.99 -10.29 0.73
C GLN A 12 -7.48 -10.69 0.65
N GLU A 13 -8.39 -9.84 1.11
CA GLU A 13 -9.84 -10.03 0.93
C GLU A 13 -10.21 -10.05 -0.55
N ASP A 14 -9.76 -9.06 -1.34
CA ASP A 14 -9.98 -9.00 -2.79
C ASP A 14 -9.42 -10.24 -3.49
N ILE A 15 -8.21 -10.69 -3.13
CA ILE A 15 -7.60 -11.91 -3.67
C ILE A 15 -8.45 -13.15 -3.33
N SER A 16 -8.94 -13.23 -2.10
CA SER A 16 -9.76 -14.36 -1.63
C SER A 16 -11.07 -14.44 -2.40
N GLU A 17 -11.76 -13.31 -2.56
CA GLU A 17 -13.02 -13.24 -3.31
C GLU A 17 -12.82 -13.53 -4.80
N ALA A 18 -11.82 -12.93 -5.44
CA ALA A 18 -11.50 -13.19 -6.85
C ALA A 18 -11.20 -14.67 -7.10
N ARG A 19 -10.45 -15.33 -6.21
CA ARG A 19 -10.18 -16.78 -6.30
C ARG A 19 -11.44 -17.63 -6.15
N LYS A 20 -12.36 -17.27 -5.25
CA LYS A 20 -13.65 -17.96 -5.11
C LYS A 20 -14.48 -17.87 -6.39
N LEU A 21 -14.53 -16.68 -7.00
CA LEU A 21 -15.25 -16.45 -8.25
C LEU A 21 -14.64 -17.24 -9.41
N LEU A 22 -13.32 -17.22 -9.57
CA LEU A 22 -12.62 -17.95 -10.63
C LEU A 22 -12.72 -19.48 -10.49
N ALA A 23 -12.92 -20.00 -9.28
CA ALA A 23 -13.17 -21.42 -9.04
C ALA A 23 -14.57 -21.88 -9.50
N SER A 24 -15.49 -20.95 -9.76
CA SER A 24 -16.83 -21.26 -10.27
C SER A 24 -16.78 -21.68 -11.74
N SER A 25 -17.51 -22.76 -12.08
CA SER A 25 -17.59 -23.27 -13.47
C SER A 25 -18.41 -22.39 -14.41
N ASN A 26 -19.19 -21.43 -13.87
CA ASN A 26 -20.20 -20.67 -14.62
C ASN A 26 -19.85 -19.18 -14.77
N VAL A 27 -18.60 -18.79 -14.51
CA VAL A 27 -18.15 -17.41 -14.69
C VAL A 27 -18.08 -17.05 -16.18
N SER A 28 -18.60 -15.87 -16.54
CA SER A 28 -18.51 -15.38 -17.92
C SER A 28 -17.05 -15.05 -18.28
N LEU A 29 -16.72 -14.99 -19.58
CA LEU A 29 -15.36 -14.61 -20.02
C LEU A 29 -14.99 -13.19 -19.57
N SER A 30 -15.97 -12.28 -19.53
CA SER A 30 -15.76 -10.90 -19.09
C SER A 30 -15.40 -10.85 -17.60
N ASP A 31 -16.17 -11.57 -16.77
CA ASP A 31 -15.93 -11.60 -15.33
C ASP A 31 -14.61 -12.30 -15.02
N ARG A 32 -14.30 -13.39 -15.74
CA ARG A 32 -13.00 -14.08 -15.62
C ARG A 32 -11.83 -13.13 -15.85
N TRP A 33 -11.87 -12.37 -16.93
CA TRP A 33 -10.80 -11.41 -17.25
C TRP A 33 -10.67 -10.34 -16.16
N TYR A 34 -11.80 -9.84 -15.65
CA TYR A 34 -11.81 -8.85 -14.58
C TYR A 34 -11.16 -9.39 -13.30
N GLU A 35 -11.51 -10.61 -12.88
CA GLU A 35 -10.95 -11.23 -11.68
C GLU A 35 -9.46 -11.56 -11.83
N GLU A 36 -9.03 -12.06 -12.99
CA GLU A 36 -7.61 -12.32 -13.27
C GLU A 36 -6.78 -11.03 -13.24
N ARG A 37 -7.32 -9.93 -13.80
CA ARG A 37 -6.70 -8.61 -13.72
C ARG A 37 -6.62 -8.11 -12.27
N LEU A 38 -7.69 -8.25 -11.50
CA LEU A 38 -7.73 -7.85 -10.09
C LEU A 38 -6.69 -8.62 -9.26
N LEU A 39 -6.55 -9.93 -9.48
CA LEU A 39 -5.50 -10.73 -8.83
C LEU A 39 -4.10 -10.17 -9.10
N LYS A 40 -3.79 -9.87 -10.37
CA LYS A 40 -2.48 -9.31 -10.73
C LYS A 40 -2.26 -7.93 -10.12
N GLU A 41 -3.30 -7.12 -10.07
CA GLU A 41 -3.28 -5.81 -9.43
C GLU A 41 -2.97 -5.92 -7.93
N CYS A 42 -3.68 -6.77 -7.20
CA CYS A 42 -3.45 -6.97 -5.77
C CYS A 42 -2.07 -7.56 -5.47
N GLU A 43 -1.59 -8.54 -6.24
CA GLU A 43 -0.22 -9.05 -6.14
C GLU A 43 0.83 -7.93 -6.29
N THR A 44 0.62 -7.06 -7.27
CA THR A 44 1.53 -5.94 -7.55
C THR A 44 1.49 -4.92 -6.41
N LYS A 45 0.30 -4.61 -5.88
CA LYS A 45 0.15 -3.69 -4.74
C LYS A 45 0.80 -4.25 -3.47
N LEU A 46 0.69 -5.56 -3.21
CA LEU A 46 1.39 -6.22 -2.10
C LEU A 46 2.91 -6.13 -2.26
N MET A 47 3.44 -6.37 -3.46
CA MET A 47 4.86 -6.17 -3.74
C MET A 47 5.31 -4.72 -3.53
N LEU A 48 4.49 -3.74 -3.93
CA LEU A 48 4.77 -2.32 -3.68
C LEU A 48 4.84 -2.01 -2.18
N ILE A 49 3.95 -2.57 -1.36
CA ILE A 49 3.99 -2.42 0.10
C ILE A 49 5.32 -2.96 0.66
N GLU A 50 5.81 -4.10 0.18
CA GLU A 50 7.11 -4.64 0.60
C GLU A 50 8.27 -3.71 0.24
N ILE A 51 8.29 -3.17 -0.98
CA ILE A 51 9.30 -2.21 -1.46
C ILE A 51 9.28 -0.94 -0.60
N ILE A 52 8.09 -0.36 -0.38
CA ILE A 52 7.91 0.84 0.44
C ILE A 52 8.39 0.58 1.87
N GLY A 53 8.02 -0.57 2.45
CA GLY A 53 8.47 -0.96 3.78
C GLY A 53 9.99 -1.15 3.86
N GLY A 54 10.61 -1.69 2.82
CA GLY A 54 12.06 -1.81 2.68
C GLY A 54 12.75 -0.45 2.68
N ALA A 55 12.28 0.48 1.85
CA ALA A 55 12.81 1.83 1.78
C ALA A 55 12.67 2.59 3.10
N ARG A 56 11.49 2.52 3.74
CA ARG A 56 11.25 3.16 5.03
C ARG A 56 12.20 2.64 6.11
N ARG A 57 12.42 1.32 6.19
CA ARG A 57 13.38 0.72 7.14
C ARG A 57 14.82 1.16 6.84
N HIS A 58 15.18 1.27 5.56
CA HIS A 58 16.50 1.75 5.16
C HIS A 58 16.74 3.20 5.62
N ALA A 59 15.80 4.10 5.35
CA ALA A 59 15.87 5.50 5.77
C ALA A 59 15.96 5.62 7.30
N LEU A 60 15.11 4.91 8.05
CA LEU A 60 15.15 4.88 9.52
C LEU A 60 16.46 4.33 10.06
N SER A 61 17.02 3.28 9.44
CA SER A 61 18.30 2.72 9.87
C SER A 61 19.44 3.71 9.69
N ARG A 62 19.45 4.50 8.62
CA ARG A 62 20.49 5.52 8.40
C ARG A 62 20.39 6.64 9.43
N MET A 63 19.18 7.13 9.73
CA MET A 63 18.98 8.14 10.78
C MET A 63 19.50 7.72 12.16
N VAL A 64 19.41 6.43 12.50
CA VAL A 64 19.90 5.91 13.80
C VAL A 64 21.42 5.72 13.81
N LEU A 65 22.05 5.47 12.65
CA LEU A 65 23.47 5.15 12.56
C LEU A 65 24.35 6.36 12.22
N GLU A 66 23.78 7.35 11.54
CA GLU A 66 24.45 8.56 11.04
C GLU A 66 24.09 9.78 11.93
N GLU A 67 24.23 9.65 13.26
CA GLU A 67 23.85 10.68 14.27
C GLU A 67 24.54 12.06 14.08
N ASP A 68 25.62 12.15 13.30
CA ASP A 68 26.34 13.41 13.04
C ASP A 68 25.80 14.21 11.83
N ASP A 69 24.86 13.64 11.05
CA ASP A 69 24.30 14.23 9.81
C ASP A 69 22.79 14.56 9.96
N ASP A 70 22.38 14.99 11.17
CA ASP A 70 21.01 15.29 11.64
C ASP A 70 20.17 16.23 10.73
N GLU A 71 20.78 16.82 9.71
CA GLU A 71 20.16 17.76 8.77
C GLU A 71 20.12 17.30 7.31
N ASP A 72 20.51 16.07 6.95
CA ASP A 72 20.39 15.64 5.55
C ASP A 72 18.91 15.56 5.13
N PRO A 73 18.42 16.48 4.27
CA PRO A 73 17.02 16.56 3.90
C PRO A 73 16.54 15.30 3.15
N ARG A 74 17.47 14.51 2.60
CA ARG A 74 17.16 13.28 1.85
C ARG A 74 16.45 12.24 2.71
N PHE A 75 16.74 12.14 4.01
CA PHE A 75 16.05 11.18 4.89
C PHE A 75 14.58 11.52 5.11
N ARG A 76 14.31 12.81 5.32
CA ARG A 76 12.94 13.30 5.52
C ARG A 76 12.13 13.13 4.25
N GLU A 77 12.73 13.47 3.10
CA GLU A 77 12.13 13.24 1.79
C GLU A 77 11.87 11.74 1.53
N GLU A 78 12.81 10.87 1.89
CA GLU A 78 12.64 9.42 1.80
C GLU A 78 11.47 8.89 2.63
N LEU A 79 11.38 9.32 3.89
CA LEU A 79 10.26 8.95 4.74
C LEU A 79 8.93 9.51 4.24
N GLU A 80 8.94 10.74 3.75
CA GLU A 80 7.73 11.42 3.28
C GLU A 80 7.17 10.76 2.02
N TRP A 81 8.01 10.41 1.04
CA TRP A 81 7.48 9.69 -0.13
C TRP A 81 6.92 8.32 0.25
N THR A 82 7.53 7.60 1.22
CA THR A 82 6.99 6.30 1.67
C THR A 82 5.60 6.47 2.29
N ARG A 83 5.39 7.54 3.06
CA ARG A 83 4.09 7.90 3.65
C ARG A 83 3.07 8.23 2.56
N LEU A 84 3.43 9.08 1.61
CA LEU A 84 2.56 9.49 0.51
C LEU A 84 2.18 8.30 -0.38
N ALA A 85 3.12 7.39 -0.65
CA ALA A 85 2.87 6.18 -1.42
C ALA A 85 1.83 5.27 -0.74
N LEU A 86 1.95 5.04 0.57
CA LEU A 86 0.95 4.28 1.33
C LEU A 86 -0.40 4.99 1.37
N SER A 87 -0.41 6.31 1.53
CA SER A 87 -1.64 7.12 1.51
C SER A 87 -2.34 7.06 0.16
N ALA A 88 -1.58 7.08 -0.93
CA ALA A 88 -2.10 6.95 -2.29
C ALA A 88 -2.71 5.56 -2.54
N LEU A 89 -2.10 4.49 -2.01
CA LEU A 89 -2.69 3.14 -2.07
C LEU A 89 -3.99 3.06 -1.25
N ALA A 90 -4.07 3.77 -0.12
CA ALA A 90 -5.25 3.77 0.74
C ALA A 90 -6.40 4.64 0.23
N ALA A 91 -6.12 5.63 -0.63
CA ALA A 91 -7.11 6.61 -1.10
C ALA A 91 -8.34 5.98 -1.76
N VAL A 92 -8.20 4.83 -2.44
CA VAL A 92 -9.33 4.12 -3.06
C VAL A 92 -10.29 3.47 -2.04
N HIS A 93 -9.91 3.47 -0.77
CA HIS A 93 -10.67 2.92 0.35
C HIS A 93 -11.12 4.00 1.35
N GLU A 94 -11.16 5.28 0.96
CA GLU A 94 -11.53 6.40 1.85
C GLU A 94 -12.93 6.24 2.47
N ASP A 95 -13.86 5.62 1.75
CA ASP A 95 -15.23 5.35 2.22
C ASP A 95 -15.32 4.13 3.17
N HIS A 96 -14.21 3.41 3.42
CA HIS A 96 -14.22 2.22 4.25
C HIS A 96 -14.35 2.59 5.75
N PRO A 97 -15.19 1.90 6.56
CA PRO A 97 -15.41 2.24 7.97
C PRO A 97 -14.13 2.25 8.83
N ASP A 98 -13.20 1.34 8.53
CA ASP A 98 -11.90 1.26 9.22
C ASP A 98 -10.84 2.24 8.70
N PHE A 99 -11.15 3.03 7.68
CA PHE A 99 -10.23 4.04 7.15
C PHE A 99 -10.01 5.15 8.20
N GLN A 100 -8.76 5.54 8.41
CA GLN A 100 -8.41 6.58 9.39
C GLN A 100 -8.05 7.88 8.68
N ASP A 101 -8.48 9.02 9.23
CA ASP A 101 -8.20 10.35 8.65
C ASP A 101 -6.69 10.63 8.49
N GLY A 102 -5.85 10.05 9.34
CA GLY A 102 -4.39 10.16 9.24
C GLY A 102 -3.77 9.47 8.01
N TRP A 103 -4.55 8.69 7.26
CA TRP A 103 -4.13 8.02 6.01
C TRP A 103 -4.50 8.82 4.76
N ARG A 104 -5.23 9.93 4.91
CA ARG A 104 -5.60 10.77 3.77
C ARG A 104 -4.37 11.31 3.09
N LEU A 105 -4.39 11.22 1.76
CA LEU A 105 -3.34 11.77 0.92
C LEU A 105 -3.36 13.31 1.03
N THR A 106 -2.49 13.81 1.88
CA THR A 106 -2.27 15.23 2.14
C THR A 106 -0.82 15.52 1.81
N GLN A 107 -0.58 16.34 0.79
CA GLN A 107 0.73 16.96 0.60
C GLN A 107 0.85 18.08 1.63
N GLU A 108 1.86 18.00 2.49
CA GLU A 108 2.27 19.19 3.23
C GLU A 108 2.76 20.21 2.19
N SER A 109 2.16 21.41 2.20
CA SER A 109 2.58 22.48 1.28
C SER A 109 4.00 22.94 1.65
N PRO A 110 4.85 23.26 0.66
CA PRO A 110 6.25 23.64 0.88
C PRO A 110 6.43 24.92 1.71
#